data_AF-A0A7X3R8N7-F1
#
_entry.id   AF-A0A7X3R8N7-F1
#
_cell.length_a   1.000
_cell.length_b   1.000
_cell.length_c   1.000
_cell.angle_alpha   90.00
_cell.angle_beta   90.00
_cell.angle_gamma   90.00
#
_symmetry.space_group_name_H-M   'P 1'
#
loop_
_entity.id
_entity.type
_entity.pdbx_description
1 polymer ?
#
loop_
_entity_poly.entity_id
_entity_poly.type
_entity_poly.pdbx_seq_one_letter_code
_entity_poly.pdbx_strand_id
1 'polypeptide(L)'
;MVRTPRPITGPGIEVGMNIYVSLADEIAVLRIEGRLWEEGDTVELDRMIDDTLARGCTRFVADLTGVPIMNSSGLGSLIAAMKKIRSRDGEMVLTGVNDRLDHLFRITRLYTVFKTYDDVDAAVENMLA
;
A
#
# COMPACT_ATOMS: atom_id res chain seq x y z
N MET A 1 -27.13 -0.08 20.66
CA MET A 1 -26.12 0.82 21.26
C MET A 1 -24.81 0.06 21.34
N VAL A 2 -24.06 0.01 20.22
CA VAL A 2 -22.79 -0.72 20.14
C VAL A 2 -21.73 0.20 20.73
N ARG A 3 -21.11 -0.22 21.83
CA ARG A 3 -20.00 0.50 22.45
C ARG A 3 -18.76 0.28 21.59
N THR A 4 -18.21 1.34 21.02
CA THR A 4 -16.84 1.33 20.49
C THR A 4 -15.86 1.08 21.64
N PRO A 5 -14.82 0.25 21.48
CA PRO A 5 -13.78 0.11 22.48
C PRO A 5 -13.08 1.46 22.66
N ARG A 6 -12.78 1.86 23.90
CA ARG A 6 -11.92 3.02 24.17
C ARG A 6 -10.45 2.60 23.96
N PRO A 7 -9.62 3.45 23.34
CA PRO A 7 -8.18 3.22 23.32
C PRO A 7 -7.63 3.33 24.75
N ILE A 8 -6.94 2.29 25.19
CA ILE A 8 -6.10 2.29 26.39
C ILE A 8 -4.71 2.76 25.96
N THR A 9 -4.40 4.06 26.08
CA THR A 9 -3.07 4.59 25.76
C THR A 9 -2.22 4.76 27.02
N GLY A 10 -1.22 3.89 27.17
CA GLY A 10 -0.04 4.07 28.02
C GLY A 10 1.17 4.58 27.19
N PRO A 11 2.36 4.76 27.79
CA PRO A 11 3.51 5.38 27.13
C PRO A 11 4.18 4.39 26.18
N GLY A 12 3.63 4.31 24.97
CA GLY A 12 4.15 3.59 23.82
C GLY A 12 3.20 3.92 22.68
N ILE A 13 3.58 4.85 21.80
CA ILE A 13 2.70 5.29 20.72
C ILE A 13 2.50 4.11 19.76
N GLU A 14 1.35 3.46 19.84
CA GLU A 14 0.86 2.57 18.79
C GLU A 14 0.44 3.44 17.60
N VAL A 15 1.32 3.53 16.61
CA VAL A 15 1.02 4.20 15.33
C VAL A 15 0.40 3.14 14.41
N GLY A 16 -0.92 3.18 14.26
CA GLY A 16 -1.65 2.41 13.25
C GLY A 16 -1.31 2.86 11.83
N MET A 17 -1.84 2.17 10.82
CA MET A 17 -1.63 2.53 9.42
C MET A 17 -2.44 3.78 9.02
N ASN A 18 -1.81 4.70 8.29
CA ASN A 18 -2.48 5.78 7.56
C ASN A 18 -2.24 5.62 6.06
N ILE A 19 -3.28 5.87 5.26
CA ILE A 19 -3.18 5.90 3.79
C ILE A 19 -3.67 7.24 3.30
N TYR A 20 -2.84 7.92 2.52
CA TYR A 20 -3.21 9.13 1.81
C TYR A 20 -3.30 8.83 0.32
N VAL A 21 -4.37 9.29 -0.31
CA VAL A 21 -4.60 9.12 -1.75
C VAL A 21 -4.50 10.47 -2.43
N SER A 22 -3.59 10.59 -3.38
CA SER A 22 -3.51 11.72 -4.31
C SER A 22 -3.60 11.23 -5.75
N LEU A 23 -4.10 12.08 -6.64
CA LEU A 23 -4.13 11.80 -8.07
C LEU A 23 -3.06 12.65 -8.77
N ALA A 24 -2.21 11.99 -9.54
CA ALA A 24 -1.28 12.59 -10.49
C ALA A 24 -1.69 12.12 -11.89
N ASP A 25 -2.26 13.02 -12.69
CA ASP A 25 -2.91 12.67 -13.97
C ASP A 25 -3.96 11.56 -13.83
N GLU A 26 -3.70 10.39 -14.44
CA GLU A 26 -4.54 9.19 -14.40
C GLU A 26 -4.03 8.13 -13.38
N ILE A 27 -3.07 8.50 -12.53
CA ILE A 27 -2.39 7.60 -11.60
C ILE A 27 -2.75 7.98 -10.16
N ALA A 28 -3.23 7.00 -9.41
CA ALA A 28 -3.45 7.13 -7.98
C ALA A 28 -2.16 6.82 -7.21
N VAL A 29 -1.65 7.81 -6.49
CA VAL A 29 -0.52 7.66 -5.58
C VAL A 29 -1.08 7.40 -4.17
N LEU A 30 -0.79 6.21 -3.65
CA LEU A 30 -1.13 5.76 -2.30
C LEU A 30 0.10 5.90 -1.41
N ARG A 31 0.16 6.94 -0.60
CA ARG A 31 1.20 7.07 0.43
C ARG A 31 0.78 6.31 1.67
N ILE A 32 1.53 5.25 1.99
CA ILE A 32 1.25 4.38 3.14
C ILE A 32 2.25 4.70 4.25
N GLU A 33 1.73 5.01 5.43
CA GLU A 33 2.53 5.32 6.60
C GLU A 33 2.13 4.45 7.79
N GLY A 34 3.11 4.10 8.63
CA GLY A 34 2.89 3.25 9.79
C GLY A 34 3.08 1.77 9.46
N ARG A 35 2.61 0.91 10.37
CA ARG A 35 2.91 -0.53 10.30
C ARG A 35 1.82 -1.24 9.50
N LEU A 36 2.21 -2.02 8.50
CA LEU A 36 1.28 -2.83 7.72
C LEU A 36 1.32 -4.28 8.24
N TRP A 37 0.53 -4.57 9.26
CA TRP A 37 0.67 -5.83 10.00
C TRP A 37 -0.59 -6.36 10.71
N GLU A 38 -1.56 -5.51 11.04
CA GLU A 38 -2.81 -5.92 11.69
C GLU A 38 -3.93 -6.10 10.66
N GLU A 39 -4.91 -6.94 10.98
CA GLU A 39 -6.05 -7.18 10.08
C GLU A 39 -6.83 -5.88 9.79
N GLY A 40 -6.93 -4.95 10.76
CA GLY A 40 -7.58 -3.66 10.58
C GLY A 40 -6.91 -2.78 9.52
N ASP A 41 -5.58 -2.77 9.47
CA ASP A 41 -4.82 -2.01 8.47
C ASP A 41 -5.12 -2.52 7.05
N THR A 42 -5.22 -3.85 6.89
CA THR A 42 -5.45 -4.46 5.59
C THR A 42 -6.82 -4.14 4.99
N VAL A 43 -7.81 -3.84 5.83
CA VAL A 43 -9.17 -3.46 5.40
C VAL A 43 -9.20 -2.05 4.81
N GLU A 44 -8.46 -1.11 5.39
CA GLU A 44 -8.44 0.27 4.90
C GLU A 44 -7.76 0.37 3.53
N LEU A 45 -6.66 -0.38 3.32
CA LEU A 45 -6.04 -0.49 2.01
C LEU A 45 -7.04 -1.02 0.97
N ASP A 46 -7.74 -2.11 1.29
CA ASP A 46 -8.69 -2.72 0.37
C ASP A 46 -9.81 -1.76 -0.04
N ARG A 47 -10.33 -1.00 0.93
CA ARG A 47 -11.34 0.03 0.72
C ARG A 47 -10.84 1.17 -0.16
N MET A 48 -9.64 1.70 0.10
CA MET A 48 -9.08 2.80 -0.71
C MET A 48 -8.88 2.39 -2.17
N ILE A 49 -8.50 1.13 -2.40
CA ILE A 49 -8.36 0.55 -3.74
C ILE A 49 -9.73 0.46 -4.42
N ASP A 50 -10.76 -0.05 -3.73
CA ASP A 50 -12.12 -0.14 -4.27
C ASP A 50 -12.69 1.23 -4.63
N ASP A 51 -12.58 2.20 -3.72
CA ASP A 51 -13.08 3.56 -3.93
C ASP A 51 -12.36 4.23 -5.13
N THR A 52 -11.07 3.98 -5.30
CA THR A 52 -10.29 4.53 -6.41
C THR A 52 -10.61 3.85 -7.75
N LEU A 53 -10.75 2.52 -7.76
CA LEU A 53 -11.18 1.76 -8.94
C LEU A 53 -12.59 2.14 -9.37
N ALA A 54 -13.50 2.37 -8.42
CA ALA A 54 -14.88 2.82 -8.69
C ALA A 54 -14.92 4.20 -9.36
N ARG A 55 -13.90 5.03 -9.16
CA ARG A 55 -13.72 6.33 -9.83
C ARG A 55 -13.07 6.22 -11.21
N GLY A 56 -12.77 5.01 -11.67
CA GLY A 56 -12.20 4.73 -12.99
C GLY A 56 -10.67 4.76 -13.07
N CYS A 57 -9.97 5.00 -11.95
CA CYS A 57 -8.52 4.98 -11.92
C CYS A 57 -8.00 3.55 -11.73
N THR A 58 -7.23 3.05 -12.71
CA THR A 58 -6.71 1.67 -12.71
C THR A 58 -5.19 1.59 -12.58
N ARG A 59 -4.49 2.75 -12.52
CA ARG A 59 -3.04 2.85 -12.34
C ARG A 59 -2.72 3.31 -10.92
N PHE A 60 -1.87 2.56 -10.22
CA PHE A 60 -1.56 2.81 -8.82
C PHE A 60 -0.07 2.79 -8.57
N VAL A 61 0.41 3.78 -7.82
CA VAL A 61 1.73 3.81 -7.19
C VAL A 61 1.52 3.70 -5.69
N ALA A 62 2.03 2.65 -5.05
CA ALA A 62 2.09 2.58 -3.59
C ALA A 62 3.47 2.99 -3.10
N ASP A 63 3.52 4.11 -2.37
CA ASP A 63 4.71 4.62 -1.71
C ASP A 63 4.81 4.03 -0.30
N LEU A 64 5.84 3.20 -0.12
CA LEU A 64 6.15 2.50 1.12
C LEU A 64 7.21 3.21 1.97
N THR A 65 7.62 4.43 1.61
CA THR A 65 8.64 5.21 2.35
C THR A 65 8.26 5.37 3.83
N GLY A 66 6.95 5.52 4.11
CA GLY A 66 6.41 5.62 5.46
C GLY A 66 6.20 4.29 6.20
N VAL A 67 6.52 3.15 5.59
CA VAL A 67 6.29 1.81 6.14
C VAL A 67 7.58 1.22 6.73
N PRO A 68 7.82 1.31 8.05
CA PRO A 68 9.07 0.84 8.65
C PRO A 68 9.16 -0.69 8.73
N ILE A 69 8.03 -1.40 8.67
CA ILE A 69 7.97 -2.86 8.79
C ILE A 69 6.65 -3.40 8.21
N MET A 70 6.71 -4.64 7.71
CA MET A 70 5.58 -5.40 7.19
C MET A 70 5.68 -6.86 7.64
N ASN A 71 4.54 -7.54 7.84
CA ASN A 71 4.46 -8.98 8.11
C ASN A 71 3.74 -9.74 6.97
N SER A 72 3.40 -11.01 7.20
CA SER A 72 2.65 -11.83 6.25
C SER A 72 1.27 -11.26 5.89
N SER A 73 0.56 -10.67 6.84
CA SER A 73 -0.77 -10.09 6.62
C SER A 73 -0.69 -8.83 5.78
N GLY A 74 0.24 -7.93 6.10
CA GLY A 74 0.48 -6.74 5.30
C GLY A 74 0.90 -7.09 3.88
N LEU A 75 1.79 -8.06 3.72
CA LEU A 75 2.15 -8.56 2.41
C LEU A 75 0.94 -9.16 1.66
N GLY A 76 0.16 -9.98 2.34
CA GLY A 76 -1.06 -10.57 1.78
C GLY A 76 -2.02 -9.51 1.27
N SER A 77 -2.16 -8.40 1.99
CA SER A 77 -3.00 -7.27 1.60
C SER A 77 -2.50 -6.54 0.35
N LEU A 78 -1.19 -6.30 0.22
CA LEU A 78 -0.60 -5.72 -1.00
C LEU A 78 -0.81 -6.63 -2.21
N ILE A 79 -0.64 -7.94 -2.03
CA ILE A 79 -0.87 -8.93 -3.10
C ILE A 79 -2.34 -8.95 -3.49
N ALA A 80 -3.25 -8.91 -2.51
CA ALA A 80 -4.69 -8.88 -2.76
C ALA A 80 -5.10 -7.61 -3.52
N ALA A 81 -4.62 -6.44 -3.09
CA ALA A 81 -4.84 -5.16 -3.76
C ALA A 81 -4.34 -5.20 -5.22
N MET A 82 -3.12 -5.68 -5.44
CA MET A 82 -2.56 -5.80 -6.80
C MET A 82 -3.39 -6.76 -7.67
N LYS A 83 -3.79 -7.92 -7.14
CA LYS A 83 -4.64 -8.86 -7.90
C LYS A 83 -5.98 -8.24 -8.26
N LYS A 84 -6.57 -7.45 -7.35
CA LYS A 84 -7.82 -6.73 -7.56
C LYS A 84 -7.67 -5.66 -8.64
N ILE A 85 -6.58 -4.89 -8.63
CA ILE A 85 -6.29 -3.91 -9.69
C ILE A 85 -6.10 -4.59 -11.04
N ARG A 86 -5.33 -5.69 -11.09
CA ARG A 86 -5.10 -6.45 -12.34
C ARG A 86 -6.38 -7.07 -12.90
N SER A 87 -7.35 -7.43 -12.08
CA SER A 87 -8.64 -7.94 -12.57
C SER A 87 -9.50 -6.87 -13.24
N ARG A 88 -9.10 -5.60 -13.15
CA ARG A 88 -9.67 -4.44 -13.85
C ARG A 88 -8.74 -3.91 -14.95
N ASP A 89 -7.86 -4.77 -15.48
CA ASP A 89 -6.85 -4.43 -16.49
C ASP A 89 -5.92 -3.26 -16.06
N GLY A 90 -5.75 -3.10 -14.75
CA GLY A 90 -4.91 -2.07 -14.15
C GLY A 90 -3.51 -2.56 -13.78
N GLU A 91 -2.70 -1.62 -13.30
CA GLU A 91 -1.34 -1.89 -12.81
C GLU A 91 -1.11 -1.23 -11.44
N MET A 92 -0.38 -1.95 -10.58
CA MET A 92 0.12 -1.44 -9.32
C MET A 92 1.64 -1.60 -9.28
N VAL A 93 2.34 -0.52 -8.98
CA VAL A 93 3.80 -0.49 -8.79
C VAL A 93 4.14 0.02 -7.39
N LEU A 94 5.33 -0.30 -6.89
CA LEU A 94 5.76 0.07 -5.55
C LEU A 94 6.97 1.02 -5.59
N THR A 95 7.05 1.91 -4.62
CA THR A 95 8.19 2.83 -4.41
C THR A 95 8.53 2.88 -2.92
N GLY A 96 9.69 3.45 -2.57
CA GLY A 96 10.04 3.65 -1.15
C GLY A 96 10.33 2.36 -0.37
N VAL A 97 10.75 1.29 -1.06
CA VAL A 97 11.10 0.01 -0.42
C VAL A 97 12.41 0.17 0.34
N ASN A 98 12.34 0.32 1.66
CA ASN A 98 13.54 0.39 2.51
C ASN A 98 14.26 -0.98 2.63
N ASP A 99 15.49 -0.98 3.15
CA ASP A 99 16.34 -2.19 3.29
C ASP A 99 15.65 -3.38 3.97
N ARG A 100 14.80 -3.10 4.96
CA ARG A 100 14.08 -4.14 5.70
C ARG A 100 12.99 -4.78 4.83
N LEU A 101 12.26 -3.96 4.07
CA LEU A 101 11.27 -4.43 3.12
C LEU A 101 11.93 -5.10 1.91
N ASP A 102 13.08 -4.61 1.43
CA ASP A 102 13.85 -5.23 0.36
C ASP A 102 14.26 -6.67 0.74
N HIS A 103 14.79 -6.85 1.95
CA HIS A 103 15.15 -8.18 2.45
C HIS A 103 13.94 -9.12 2.50
N LEU A 104 12.80 -8.62 3.00
CA LEU A 104 11.54 -9.37 3.01
C LEU A 104 11.13 -9.77 1.58
N PHE A 105 11.18 -8.83 0.63
CA PHE A 105 10.77 -9.03 -0.75
C PHE A 105 11.67 -10.01 -1.50
N ARG A 106 12.97 -10.03 -1.22
CA ARG A 106 13.91 -11.02 -1.78
C ARG A 106 13.59 -12.43 -1.28
N ILE A 107 13.42 -12.60 0.03
CA ILE A 107 13.14 -13.91 0.63
C ILE A 107 11.81 -14.47 0.12
N THR A 108 10.80 -13.61 0.01
CA THR A 108 9.45 -13.99 -0.43
C THR A 108 9.26 -13.94 -1.95
N ARG A 109 10.31 -13.62 -2.72
CA ARG A 109 10.32 -13.51 -4.19
C ARG A 109 9.28 -12.52 -4.75
N LEU A 110 8.96 -11.47 -4.01
CA LEU A 110 7.94 -10.50 -4.42
C LEU A 110 8.38 -9.57 -5.54
N TYR A 111 9.68 -9.46 -5.79
CA TYR A 111 10.19 -8.76 -6.96
C TYR A 111 9.77 -9.42 -8.28
N THR A 112 9.32 -10.68 -8.28
CA THR A 112 8.71 -11.29 -9.48
C THR A 112 7.23 -10.95 -9.62
N VAL A 113 6.65 -10.31 -8.61
CA VAL A 113 5.22 -10.03 -8.48
C VAL A 113 4.93 -8.54 -8.67
N PHE A 114 5.77 -7.68 -8.08
CA PHE A 114 5.66 -6.23 -8.14
C PHE A 114 6.78 -5.63 -8.98
N LYS A 115 6.42 -4.64 -9.80
CA LYS A 115 7.38 -3.68 -10.37
C LYS A 115 7.68 -2.64 -9.30
N THR A 116 8.96 -2.31 -9.13
CA THR A 116 9.40 -1.31 -8.16
C THR A 116 10.19 -0.20 -8.85
N TYR A 117 10.09 1.01 -8.34
CA TYR A 117 10.92 2.16 -8.74
C TYR A 117 11.51 2.84 -7.51
N ASP A 118 12.50 3.70 -7.73
CA ASP A 118 13.22 4.38 -6.66
C ASP A 118 12.32 5.37 -5.90
N ASP A 119 11.51 6.13 -6.62
CA ASP A 119 10.58 7.12 -6.06
C ASP A 119 9.27 7.23 -6.87
N VAL A 120 8.34 8.02 -6.34
CA VAL A 120 7.01 8.24 -6.93
C VAL A 120 7.10 8.91 -8.29
N ASP A 121 8.02 9.86 -8.47
CA ASP A 121 8.16 10.61 -9.73
C ASP A 121 8.63 9.67 -10.84
N ALA A 122 9.66 8.86 -10.60
CA ALA A 122 10.13 7.84 -11.53
C ALA A 122 9.04 6.81 -11.86
N ALA A 123 8.23 6.42 -10.88
CA ALA A 123 7.10 5.51 -11.11
C ALA A 123 6.04 6.13 -12.01
N VAL A 124 5.63 7.38 -11.74
CA VAL A 124 4.64 8.12 -12.53
C VAL A 124 5.13 8.30 -13.96
N GLU A 125 6.36 8.76 -14.16
CA GLU A 125 6.95 8.93 -15.49
C GLU A 125 6.93 7.64 -16.31
N ASN A 126 7.36 6.51 -15.71
CA ASN A 126 7.40 5.22 -16.40
C ASN A 126 6.02 4.60 -16.64
N MET A 127 4.99 5.03 -15.91
CA MET A 127 3.61 4.57 -16.13
C MET A 127 2.85 5.43 -17.14
N LEU A 128 3.36 6.61 -17.49
CA LEU A 128 2.81 7.49 -18.53
C LEU A 128 3.49 7.29 -19.89
N ALA A 129 4.73 6.77 -19.90
CA ALA A 129 5.51 6.41 -21.08
C ALA A 129 4.92 5.22 -21.85
#